data_AF-A0A2I0JCX5-F1
#
_entry.id   AF-A0A2I0JCX5-F1
#
_cell.length_a   1.000
_cell.length_b   1.000
_cell.length_c   1.000
_cell.angle_alpha   90.00
_cell.angle_beta   90.00
_cell.angle_gamma   90.00
#
_symmetry.space_group_name_H-M   'P 1'
#
loop_
_entity.id
_entity.type
_entity.pdbx_description
1 polymer ?
#
loop_
_entity_poly.entity_id
_entity_poly.type
_entity_poly.pdbx_seq_one_letter_code
_entity_poly.pdbx_strand_id
1 'polypeptide(L)' 'MEDDVVVRSNGLEGFTFAVVFDGHGSFSAVNFLRDDLFNECLLSLQGGLLLSKKDISAIKEALQEAFVNADSKLLTW' A
#
# COMPACT_ATOMS: atom_id res chain seq x y z
N MET A 1 14.85 12.67 -9.74
CA MET A 1 14.94 11.23 -9.47
C MET A 1 13.51 10.78 -9.22
N GLU A 2 12.99 9.88 -10.05
CA GLU A 2 11.56 9.48 -10.03
C GLU A 2 11.32 8.18 -9.25
N ASP A 3 12.35 7.35 -9.08
CA ASP A 3 12.32 6.20 -8.18
C ASP A 3 12.24 6.59 -6.71
N ASP A 4 11.58 5.76 -5.91
CA ASP A 4 11.52 5.90 -4.46
C ASP A 4 11.40 4.55 -3.75
N VAL A 5 11.83 4.51 -2.48
CA VAL A 5 11.75 3.33 -1.62
C VAL A 5 11.19 3.71 -0.26
N VAL A 6 10.27 2.88 0.23
CA VAL A 6 9.62 3.07 1.52
C VAL A 6 9.72 1.77 2.31
N VAL A 7 10.13 1.89 3.58
CA VAL A 7 10.08 0.81 4.56
C VAL A 7 9.38 1.34 5.80
N ARG A 8 8.26 0.74 6.18
CA ARG A 8 7.46 1.11 7.34
C ARG A 8 7.15 -0.10 8.20
N SER A 9 7.37 0.05 9.49
CA SER A 9 6.87 -0.86 10.52
C SER A 9 5.74 -0.17 11.27
N ASN A 10 4.58 -0.81 11.36
CA ASN A 10 3.44 -0.24 12.08
C ASN A 10 3.51 -0.45 13.61
N GLY A 11 4.51 -1.19 14.12
CA GLY A 11 4.60 -1.51 15.55
C GLY A 11 3.50 -2.44 16.08
N LEU A 12 2.39 -2.59 15.37
CA LEU A 12 1.39 -3.64 15.56
C LEU A 12 1.96 -4.99 15.11
N GLU A 13 1.78 -6.02 15.95
CA GLU A 13 2.43 -7.32 15.83
C GLU A 13 2.20 -7.96 14.44
N GLY A 14 3.25 -7.98 13.61
CA GLY A 14 3.35 -8.86 12.44
C GLY A 14 3.21 -8.22 11.06
N PHE A 15 3.04 -6.90 10.94
CA PHE A 15 2.97 -6.24 9.63
C PHE A 15 4.12 -5.25 9.40
N THR A 16 4.91 -5.52 8.36
CA THR A 16 5.92 -4.60 7.81
C THR A 16 5.60 -4.38 6.35
N PHE A 17 5.64 -3.12 5.92
CA PHE A 17 5.41 -2.72 4.54
C PHE A 17 6.72 -2.23 3.93
N ALA A 18 7.12 -2.82 2.82
CA ALA A 18 8.28 -2.38 2.03
C ALA A 18 7.89 -2.35 0.56
N VAL A 19 8.22 -1.24 -0.12
CA VAL A 19 7.88 -1.02 -1.53
C VAL A 19 8.97 -0.25 -2.24
N VAL A 20 9.12 -0.54 -3.53
CA VAL A 20 9.91 0.22 -4.48
C VAL A 20 8.96 0.75 -5.54
N PHE A 21 9.01 2.05 -5.79
CA PHE A 21 8.28 2.70 -6.88
C PHE A 21 9.25 3.09 -7.98
N ASP A 22 8.90 2.77 -9.22
CA ASP A 22 9.59 3.19 -10.44
C ASP A 22 8.68 4.21 -11.14
N GLY A 23 8.96 5.49 -10.91
CA GLY A 23 8.17 6.59 -11.42
C GLY A 23 8.46 6.87 -12.89
N HIS A 24 7.43 7.28 -13.63
CA HIS A 24 7.57 7.71 -15.01
C HIS A 24 6.59 8.85 -15.35
N GLY A 25 7.01 9.77 -16.22
CA GLY A 25 6.19 10.89 -16.70
C GLY A 25 6.02 12.05 -15.71
N SER A 26 6.33 11.83 -14.43
CA SER A 26 6.55 12.82 -13.37
C SER A 26 6.80 12.06 -12.05
N PHE A 27 7.39 12.72 -11.04
CA PHE A 27 7.49 12.21 -9.67
C PHE A 27 6.18 12.34 -8.85
N SER A 28 5.14 12.98 -9.39
CA SER A 28 3.89 13.28 -8.68
C SER A 28 3.16 12.02 -8.18
N ALA A 29 3.05 10.99 -9.02
CA ALA A 29 2.38 9.74 -8.64
C ALA A 29 3.15 9.02 -7.52
N VAL A 30 4.47 8.97 -7.62
CA VAL A 30 5.32 8.36 -6.59
C VAL A 30 5.18 9.09 -5.26
N ASN A 31 5.20 10.43 -5.26
CA ASN A 31 5.00 11.23 -4.05
C ASN A 31 3.64 10.97 -3.39
N PHE A 32 2.56 10.83 -4.17
CA PHE A 32 1.24 10.49 -3.65
C PHE A 32 1.23 9.06 -3.06
N LEU A 33 1.68 8.08 -3.83
CA LEU A 33 1.67 6.66 -3.45
C LEU A 33 2.56 6.36 -2.23
N ARG A 34 3.57 7.19 -1.96
CA ARG A 34 4.48 7.06 -0.82
C ARG A 34 3.74 6.90 0.51
N ASP A 35 2.63 7.62 0.69
CA ASP A 35 1.79 7.58 1.90
C ASP A 35 0.47 6.84 1.66
N ASP A 36 -0.23 7.13 0.56
CA ASP A 36 -1.57 6.59 0.32
C ASP A 36 -1.58 5.08 0.14
N LEU A 37 -0.61 4.49 -0.59
CA LEU A 37 -0.60 3.03 -0.77
C LEU A 37 -0.36 2.28 0.54
N PHE A 38 0.46 2.84 1.43
CA PHE A 38 0.65 2.27 2.77
C PHE A 38 -0.66 2.33 3.57
N ASN A 39 -1.34 3.47 3.56
CA ASN A 39 -2.59 3.66 4.30
C ASN A 39 -3.71 2.74 3.79
N GLU A 40 -3.85 2.59 2.48
CA GLU A 40 -4.81 1.65 1.88
C GLU A 40 -4.47 0.19 2.22
N CYS A 41 -3.20 -0.22 2.09
CA CYS A 41 -2.79 -1.56 2.49
C CYS A 41 -3.08 -1.82 3.98
N LEU A 42 -2.80 -0.84 4.83
CA LEU A 42 -3.03 -0.96 6.27
C LEU A 42 -4.52 -1.10 6.60
N LEU A 43 -5.36 -0.30 5.93
CA LEU A 43 -6.81 -0.32 6.11
C LEU A 43 -7.40 -1.66 5.63
N SER A 44 -7.11 -2.07 4.39
CA SER A 44 -7.67 -3.29 3.80
C SER A 44 -7.21 -4.55 4.52
N LEU A 45 -5.98 -4.56 5.06
CA LEU A 45 -5.48 -5.65 5.89
C LEU A 45 -5.97 -5.59 7.35
N GLN A 46 -6.86 -4.66 7.69
CA GLN A 46 -7.43 -4.47 9.03
C GLN A 46 -6.33 -4.28 10.09
N GLY A 47 -5.34 -3.45 9.79
CA GLY A 47 -4.19 -3.22 10.67
C GLY A 47 -3.26 -4.43 10.81
N GLY A 48 -3.37 -5.42 9.92
CA GLY A 48 -2.63 -6.69 9.98
C GLY A 48 -3.42 -7.86 10.57
N LEU A 49 -4.62 -7.61 11.13
CA LEU A 49 -5.46 -8.68 11.70
C LEU A 49 -5.83 -9.73 10.64
N LEU A 50 -6.04 -9.33 9.39
CA LEU A 50 -6.38 -10.25 8.31
C LEU A 50 -5.25 -11.25 8.03
N LEU A 51 -3.99 -10.84 8.21
CA LEU A 51 -2.82 -11.69 8.01
C LEU A 51 -2.75 -12.83 9.04
N SER A 52 -3.21 -12.59 10.27
CA SER A 52 -3.21 -13.60 11.34
C SER A 52 -4.14 -14.79 11.04
N LYS A 53 -5.18 -14.57 10.23
CA LYS A 53 -6.17 -15.59 9.85
C LYS A 53 -5.66 -16.58 8.80
N LYS A 54 -4.57 -16.25 8.10
CA LYS A 54 -3.94 -17.08 7.04
C LYS A 54 -4.89 -17.46 5.89
N ASP A 55 -5.94 -16.69 5.67
CA ASP A 55 -6.81 -16.82 4.50
C ASP A 55 -6.18 -16.09 3.31
N ILE A 56 -5.49 -16.84 2.45
CA ILE A 56 -4.76 -16.29 1.32
C ILE A 56 -5.70 -15.63 0.29
N SER A 57 -6.93 -16.13 0.11
CA SER A 57 -7.89 -15.53 -0.83
C SER A 57 -8.31 -14.15 -0.34
N ALA A 58 -8.70 -14.06 0.93
CA ALA A 58 -9.11 -12.80 1.53
C ALA A 58 -7.97 -11.78 1.56
N ILE A 59 -6.72 -12.21 1.87
CA ILE A 59 -5.55 -11.33 1.85
C ILE A 59 -5.29 -10.80 0.44
N LYS A 60 -5.38 -11.66 -0.58
CA LYS A 60 -5.18 -11.26 -1.98
C LYS A 60 -6.23 -10.25 -2.41
N GLU A 61 -7.51 -10.51 -2.12
CA GLU A 61 -8.62 -9.61 -2.45
C GLU A 61 -8.44 -8.24 -1.78
N ALA A 62 -8.09 -8.24 -0.49
CA ALA A 62 -7.82 -7.00 0.26
C ALA A 62 -6.66 -6.17 -0.32
N LEU A 63 -5.57 -6.82 -0.75
CA LEU A 63 -4.46 -6.13 -1.41
C LEU A 63 -4.86 -5.59 -2.79
N GLN A 64 -5.65 -6.34 -3.57
CA GLN A 64 -6.14 -5.85 -4.86
C GLN A 64 -7.03 -4.62 -4.69
N GLU A 65 -7.93 -4.65 -3.71
CA GLU A 65 -8.78 -3.50 -3.36
C GLU A 65 -7.95 -2.28 -2.95
N ALA A 66 -6.92 -2.46 -2.11
CA ALA A 66 -6.03 -1.37 -1.70
C ALA A 66 -5.37 -0.66 -2.89
N PHE A 67 -4.91 -1.41 -3.90
CA PHE A 67 -4.30 -0.83 -5.10
C PHE A 67 -5.33 -0.08 -5.96
N VAL A 68 -6.53 -0.64 -6.16
CA VAL A 68 -7.61 0.00 -6.92
C VAL A 68 -8.05 1.30 -6.24
N ASN A 69 -8.15 1.30 -4.91
CA ASN A 69 -8.52 2.49 -4.14
C ASN A 69 -7.43 3.57 -4.21
N ALA A 70 -6.16 3.20 -4.04
CA ALA A 70 -5.05 4.14 -4.16
C ALA A 70 -5.00 4.78 -5.56
N ASP A 71 -5.19 4.00 -6.61
CA ASP A 71 -5.25 4.51 -8.00
C ASP A 71 -6.46 5.43 -8.21
N SER A 72 -7.65 5.00 -7.74
CA SER A 72 -8.87 5.80 -7.84
C SER A 72 -8.71 7.17 -7.16
N LYS A 73 -8.04 7.22 -6.01
CA LYS A 73 -7.71 8.48 -5.32
C LYS A 73 -6.70 9.31 -6.11
N LEU A 74 -5.62 8.69 -6.59
CA LEU A 74 -4.59 9.36 -7.38
C LEU A 74 -5.17 10.06 -8.62
N LEU A 75 -6.14 9.45 -9.30
CA LEU A 75 -6.81 10.03 -10.47
C LEU A 75 -7.61 11.32 -10.16
N THR A 76 -7.88 11.60 -8.89
CA THR A 76 -8.69 12.73 -8.42
C THR A 76 -7.97 13.66 -7.43
N TRP A 77 -6.66 13.44 -7.23
CA TRP A 77 -5.81 14.18 -6.28
C TRP A 77 -5.41 15.57 -6.78
#